data_AF-A0A946VEQ3-F1
#
_entry.id   AF-A0A946VEQ3-F1
#
_cell.length_a   1.000
_cell.length_b   1.000
_cell.length_c   1.000
_cell.angle_alpha   90.00
_cell.angle_beta   90.00
_cell.angle_gamma   90.00
#
_symmetry.space_group_name_H-M   'P 1'
#
loop_
_entity.id
_entity.type
_entity.pdbx_description
1 polymer ?
#
loop_
_entity_poly.entity_id
_entity_poly.type
_entity_poly.pdbx_seq_one_letter_code
_entity_poly.pdbx_strand_id
1 'polypeptide(L)' 'GDDIVDLQVMSHCGLAIAVANAHDFVKKHAHWETSATGGQGAVREICELLLESQGLLEEAFMYNLRKP' A
#
# COMPACT_ATOMS: atom_id res chain seq x y z
N GLY A 1 4.44 3.08 6.13
CA GLY A 1 5.84 3.46 6.21
C GLY A 1 6.70 2.23 6.29
N ASP A 2 8.00 2.43 6.39
CA ASP A 2 9.00 1.38 6.48
C ASP A 2 9.92 1.54 7.69
N ASP A 3 10.02 2.75 8.27
CA ASP A 3 10.90 3.04 9.40
C ASP A 3 10.20 3.78 10.56
N ILE A 4 10.86 3.85 11.71
CA ILE A 4 10.34 4.40 12.98
C ILE A 4 9.84 5.84 12.80
N VAL A 5 10.50 6.63 11.95
CA VAL A 5 10.10 8.02 11.68
C VAL A 5 8.67 8.13 11.11
N ASP A 6 8.17 7.07 10.46
CA ASP A 6 6.83 7.06 9.90
C ASP A 6 5.74 6.84 10.94
N LEU A 7 6.07 6.27 12.11
CA LEU A 7 5.09 5.88 13.13
C LEU A 7 4.23 7.04 13.59
N GLN A 8 4.81 8.24 13.68
CA GLN A 8 4.06 9.43 14.06
C GLN A 8 2.98 9.77 13.03
N VAL A 9 3.24 9.62 11.72
CA VAL A 9 2.22 9.86 10.71
C VAL A 9 1.23 8.70 10.67
N MET A 10 1.74 7.46 10.70
CA MET A 10 0.93 6.24 10.67
C MET A 10 -0.10 6.20 11.80
N SER A 11 0.24 6.65 13.01
CA SER A 11 -0.68 6.64 14.16
C SER A 11 -1.89 7.56 14.00
N HIS A 12 -1.88 8.48 13.04
CA HIS A 12 -2.99 9.40 12.77
C HIS A 12 -3.77 9.02 11.49
N CYS A 13 -3.32 8.03 10.72
CA CYS A 13 -3.97 7.61 9.49
C CYS A 13 -5.14 6.66 9.76
N GLY A 14 -6.25 6.80 9.03
CA GLY A 14 -7.36 5.82 9.06
C GLY A 14 -6.94 4.43 8.56
N LEU A 15 -5.94 4.36 7.67
CA LEU A 15 -5.34 3.13 7.19
C LEU A 15 -3.81 3.28 7.16
N ALA A 16 -3.13 2.75 8.17
CA ALA A 16 -1.68 2.69 8.23
C ALA A 16 -1.17 1.38 7.63
N ILE A 17 -0.32 1.45 6.61
CA ILE A 17 0.23 0.28 5.91
C ILE A 17 1.75 0.25 6.04
N ALA A 18 2.32 -0.90 6.39
CA ALA A 18 3.75 -1.16 6.35
C ALA A 18 4.13 -2.02 5.12
N VAL A 19 5.32 -1.81 4.57
CA VAL A 19 5.83 -2.68 3.50
C VAL A 19 6.45 -3.97 4.04
N ALA A 20 6.53 -5.03 3.24
CA ALA A 20 6.99 -6.35 3.69
C ALA A 20 8.42 -6.39 4.26
N ASN A 21 9.28 -5.43 3.91
CA ASN A 21 10.64 -5.28 4.45
C ASN A 21 10.77 -4.09 5.43
N ALA A 22 9.66 -3.53 5.90
CA ALA A 22 9.66 -2.52 6.95
C ALA A 22 10.29 -3.07 8.23
N HIS A 23 10.79 -2.17 9.08
CA HIS A 23 11.26 -2.55 10.41
C HIS A 23 10.14 -3.25 11.21
N ASP A 24 10.43 -4.36 11.90
CA ASP A 24 9.40 -5.17 12.58
C ASP A 24 8.57 -4.38 13.59
N PHE A 25 9.18 -3.38 14.23
CA PHE A 25 8.46 -2.48 15.13
C PHE A 25 7.42 -1.64 14.39
N VAL A 26 7.68 -1.22 13.15
CA VAL A 26 6.73 -0.46 12.32
C VAL A 26 5.56 -1.35 11.90
N LYS A 27 5.83 -2.59 11.47
CA LYS A 27 4.80 -3.57 11.09
C LYS A 27 3.79 -3.83 12.20
N LYS A 28 4.26 -3.93 13.45
CA LYS A 28 3.40 -4.12 14.64
C LYS A 28 2.40 -2.97 14.88
N HIS A 29 2.65 -1.79 14.31
CA HIS A 29 1.79 -0.62 14.44
C HIS A 29 1.02 -0.31 13.14
N ALA A 30 1.15 -1.15 12.12
CA ALA A 30 0.37 -1.03 10.89
C ALA A 30 -0.97 -1.75 11.04
N HIS A 31 -2.01 -1.24 10.40
CA HIS A 31 -3.29 -1.94 10.25
C HIS A 31 -3.19 -3.07 9.23
N TRP A 32 -2.27 -2.94 8.27
CA TRP A 32 -2.03 -3.93 7.23
C TRP A 32 -0.58 -3.91 6.77
N GLU A 33 -0.09 -5.04 6.27
CA GLU A 33 1.26 -5.21 5.73
C GLU A 33 1.14 -5.71 4.30
N THR A 34 1.91 -5.12 3.37
CA THR A 34 1.96 -5.60 1.98
C THR A 34 2.71 -6.92 1.89
N SER A 35 2.39 -7.72 0.87
CA SER A 35 3.18 -8.92 0.56
C SER A 35 4.47 -8.58 -0.18
N ALA A 36 4.44 -7.57 -1.06
CA ALA A 36 5.61 -7.07 -1.75
C ALA A 36 6.49 -6.20 -0.86
N THR A 37 7.80 -6.18 -1.12
CA THR A 37 8.74 -5.29 -0.44
C THR A 37 8.74 -3.89 -1.05
N GLY A 38 9.23 -2.91 -0.29
CA GLY A 38 9.47 -1.55 -0.74
C GLY A 38 10.38 -1.52 -1.97
N GLY A 39 10.00 -0.73 -2.97
CA GLY A 39 10.68 -0.68 -4.27
C GLY A 39 10.40 -1.88 -5.20
N GLN A 40 9.68 -2.90 -4.74
CA GLN A 40 9.38 -4.12 -5.50
C GLN A 40 7.87 -4.34 -5.68
N GLY A 41 7.10 -3.26 -5.82
CA GLY A 41 5.66 -3.33 -6.09
C GLY A 41 4.75 -3.13 -4.89
N ALA A 42 5.26 -2.90 -3.67
CA ALA A 42 4.41 -2.63 -2.49
C ALA A 42 3.40 -1.49 -2.70
N VAL A 43 3.83 -0.36 -3.30
CA VAL A 43 2.91 0.74 -3.61
C VAL A 43 1.88 0.35 -4.66
N ARG A 44 2.27 -0.46 -5.66
CA ARG A 44 1.34 -0.96 -6.68
C ARG A 44 0.27 -1.85 -6.03
N GLU A 45 0.67 -2.76 -5.15
CA GLU A 45 -0.24 -3.61 -4.37
C GLU A 45 -1.24 -2.77 -3.56
N ILE A 46 -0.77 -1.72 -2.89
CA ILE A 46 -1.64 -0.79 -2.15
C ILE A 46 -2.60 -0.06 -3.10
N CYS A 47 -2.13 0.43 -4.26
CA CYS A 47 -2.99 1.09 -5.24
C CYS A 47 -4.08 0.15 -5.75
N GLU A 48 -3.77 -1.12 -6.02
CA GLU A 48 -4.77 -2.11 -6.45
C GLU A 48 -5.79 -2.37 -5.34
N LEU A 49 -5.35 -2.57 -4.09
CA LEU A 49 -6.26 -2.72 -2.95
C LEU A 49 -7.23 -1.55 -2.83
N LEU A 50 -6.73 -0.31 -2.94
CA LEU A 50 -7.56 0.89 -2.83
C LEU A 50 -8.54 1.03 -4.01
N LEU A 51 -8.09 0.77 -5.23
CA LEU A 51 -8.95 0.82 -6.43
C LEU A 51 -10.01 -0.28 -6.39
N GLU A 52 -9.65 -1.49 -5.97
CA GLU A 52 -10.58 -2.61 -5.81
C GLU A 52 -11.65 -2.28 -4.77
N SER A 53 -11.25 -1.71 -3.63
CA SER A 53 -12.19 -1.29 -2.57
C SER A 53 -13.22 -0.25 -3.03
N GLN A 54 -12.95 0.46 -4.12
CA GLN A 54 -13.81 1.48 -4.71
C GLN A 54 -14.51 0.99 -6.00
N GLY A 55 -14.26 -0.25 -6.44
CA GLY A 55 -14.79 -0.78 -7.71
C GLY A 55 -14.19 -0.14 -8.97
N LEU A 56 -13.01 0.47 -8.86
CA LEU A 56 -12.36 1.21 -9.95
C LEU A 56 -11.21 0.44 -10.63
N LEU A 57 -10.82 -0.72 -10.10
CA LEU A 57 -9.63 -1.43 -10.56
C LEU A 57 -9.75 -1.90 -12.01
N GLU A 58 -10.87 -2.53 -12.37
CA GLU A 58 -11.09 -3.03 -13.73
C GLU A 58 -11.12 -1.90 -14.75
N GLU A 59 -11.78 -0.78 -14.44
CA GLU A 59 -11.77 0.40 -15.31
C GLU A 59 -10.35 0.93 -15.55
N ALA A 60 -9.53 1.00 -14.50
CA ALA A 60 -8.14 1.44 -14.60
C ALA A 60 -7.29 0.51 -15.48
N PHE A 61 -7.50 -0.81 -15.42
CA PHE A 61 -6.82 -1.77 -16.31
C PHE A 61 -7.29 -1.62 -17.76
N MET A 62 -8.61 -1.56 -17.98
CA MET A 62 -9.18 -1.44 -19.32
C MET A 62 -8.79 -0.14 -20.00
N TYR A 63 -8.69 0.96 -19.27
CA TYR A 63 -8.19 2.23 -19.80
C TYR A 63 -6.78 2.09 -20.38
N ASN A 64 -5.88 1.37 -19.72
CA ASN A 64 -4.52 1.17 -20.21
C ASN A 64 -4.43 0.18 -21.38
N LEU A 65 -5.27 -0.86 -21.41
CA LEU A 65 -5.33 -1.81 -22.53
C LEU A 65 -5.92 -1.21 -23.81
N ARG A 66 -6.70 -0.12 -23.70
CA ARG A 66 -7.33 0.58 -24.83
C ARG A 66 -6.51 1.76 -25.36
N LYS A 67 -5.34 2.06 -24.77
CA LYS A 67 -4.44 3.09 -25.30
C LYS A 67 -3.88 2.63 -26.65
N PRO A 68 -3.92 3.46 -27.69
CA PRO A 68 -3.34 3.14 -29.00
C PRO A 68 -1.82 2.95 -28.93
#